data_AF-L8N096-F1
#
_entry.id   AF-L8N096-F1
#
_cell.length_a   1.000
_cell.length_b   1.000
_cell.length_c   1.000
_cell.angle_alpha   90.00
_cell.angle_beta   90.00
_cell.angle_gamma   90.00
#
_symmetry.space_group_name_H-M   'P 1'
#
loop_
_entity.id
_entity.type
_entity.pdbx_description
1 polymer ?
#
loop_
_entity_poly.entity_id
_entity_poly.type
_entity_poly.pdbx_seq_one_letter_code
_entity_poly.pdbx_strand_id
1 'polypeptide(L)'
;MLTVNAIIISAIILDVGIQSVIIDRIFRAKQGNRRREEVEEENLTRYESNTSSDQPKGWEFKILRTNSGGFRSRKVLSKVCAEESQAGWILLEKLDDHRLRFRRPVVARDRDNLCKIDPYRTRYGIAEIVETWTTIIVLLVIMSGAAILGFAAMNRFFGDWQTRSLQNAPRTGDNNVIRQPPSPNVSPRPTAPPQ
;
A
#
# COMPACT_ATOMS: atom_id res chain seq x y z
N MET A 1 -1.33 -25.72 23.12
CA MET A 1 -2.11 -25.01 22.09
C MET A 1 -2.25 -23.52 22.42
N LEU A 2 -2.74 -23.11 23.60
CA LEU A 2 -2.85 -21.67 23.97
C LEU A 2 -1.51 -20.91 23.98
N THR A 3 -0.42 -21.55 24.41
CA THR A 3 0.91 -20.91 24.52
C THR A 3 1.51 -20.55 23.17
N VAL A 4 1.33 -21.41 22.16
CA VAL A 4 1.86 -21.18 20.81
C VAL A 4 1.09 -20.05 20.10
N ASN A 5 -0.24 -20.02 20.24
CA ASN A 5 -1.05 -18.94 19.67
C ASN A 5 -0.73 -17.58 20.30
N ALA A 6 -0.46 -17.53 21.61
CA ALA A 6 -0.07 -16.29 22.28
C ALA A 6 1.28 -15.75 21.79
N ILE A 7 2.23 -16.63 21.50
CA ILE A 7 3.55 -16.26 20.95
C ILE A 7 3.44 -15.75 19.51
N ILE A 8 2.57 -16.37 18.70
CA ILE A 8 2.33 -15.94 17.32
C ILE A 8 1.64 -14.56 17.31
N ILE A 9 0.62 -14.37 18.14
CA ILE A 9 -0.10 -13.09 18.23
C ILE A 9 0.82 -11.97 18.75
N SER A 10 1.66 -12.24 19.75
CA SER A 10 2.61 -11.23 20.26
C SER A 10 3.67 -10.85 19.23
N ALA A 11 4.16 -11.80 18.43
CA ALA A 11 5.10 -11.53 17.35
C ALA A 11 4.49 -10.66 16.24
N ILE A 12 3.23 -10.89 15.88
CA ILE A 12 2.52 -10.09 14.86
C ILE A 12 2.27 -8.65 15.36
N ILE A 13 1.88 -8.47 16.63
CA ILE A 13 1.64 -7.12 17.20
C ILE A 13 2.93 -6.30 17.27
N LEU A 14 4.05 -6.94 17.62
CA LEU A 14 5.35 -6.26 17.70
C LEU A 14 5.85 -5.81 16.32
N ASP A 15 5.65 -6.63 15.28
CA ASP A 15 6.04 -6.30 13.91
C ASP A 15 5.22 -5.11 13.35
N VAL A 16 3.90 -5.11 13.55
CA VAL A 16 3.02 -4.01 13.12
C VAL A 16 3.35 -2.70 13.84
N GLY A 17 3.68 -2.76 15.13
CA GLY A 17 4.08 -1.58 15.90
C GLY A 17 5.36 -0.93 15.37
N ILE A 18 6.38 -1.74 15.06
CA ILE A 18 7.65 -1.25 14.51
C ILE A 18 7.46 -0.63 13.12
N GLN A 19 6.69 -1.30 12.25
CA GLN A 19 6.37 -0.76 10.92
C GLN A 19 5.65 0.60 11.00
N SER A 20 4.74 0.78 11.95
CA SER A 20 3.99 2.04 12.12
C SER A 20 4.90 3.23 12.46
N VAL A 21 5.91 3.02 13.32
CA VAL A 21 6.86 4.06 13.75
C VAL A 21 7.80 4.45 12.62
N ILE A 22 8.26 3.47 11.84
CA ILE A 22 9.14 3.72 10.68
C ILE A 22 8.40 4.53 9.61
N ILE A 23 7.16 4.16 9.31
CA ILE A 23 6.32 4.86 8.34
C ILE A 23 6.05 6.30 8.80
N ASP A 24 5.68 6.52 10.07
CA ASP A 24 5.44 7.87 10.61
C ASP A 24 6.71 8.73 10.54
N ARG A 25 7.88 8.16 10.87
CA ARG A 25 9.16 8.88 10.83
C ARG A 25 9.56 9.28 9.41
N ILE A 26 9.39 8.38 8.43
CA ILE A 26 9.67 8.65 7.02
C ILE A 26 8.69 9.69 6.47
N PHE A 27 7.40 9.57 6.81
CA PHE A 27 6.38 10.50 6.37
C PHE A 27 6.61 11.92 6.91
N ARG A 28 6.92 12.04 8.21
CA ARG A 28 7.27 13.32 8.85
C ARG A 28 8.54 13.95 8.26
N ALA A 29 9.58 13.16 8.03
CA ALA A 29 10.83 13.65 7.42
C ALA A 29 10.58 14.19 6.00
N LYS A 30 9.78 13.48 5.20
CA LYS A 30 9.44 13.88 3.83
C LYS A 30 8.56 15.14 3.77
N GLN A 31 7.61 15.30 4.70
CA GLN A 31 6.76 16.49 4.77
C GLN A 31 7.52 17.75 5.24
N GLY A 32 8.42 17.61 6.22
CA GLY A 32 9.14 18.73 6.82
C GLY A 32 10.14 19.39 5.86
N ASN A 33 10.94 18.59 5.14
CA ASN A 33 11.92 19.12 4.20
C ASN A 33 11.25 19.84 3.02
N ARG A 34 10.21 19.23 2.46
CA ARG A 34 9.50 19.79 1.30
C ARG A 34 8.86 21.14 1.61
N ARG A 35 8.24 21.30 2.79
CA ARG A 35 7.70 22.60 3.21
C ARG A 35 8.78 23.65 3.44
N ARG A 36 9.94 23.26 3.99
CA ARG A 36 11.04 24.21 4.23
C ARG A 36 11.67 24.67 2.94
N GLU A 37 11.95 23.74 2.02
CA GLU A 37 12.44 24.04 0.67
C GLU A 37 11.45 24.96 -0.07
N GLU A 38 10.15 24.68 0.01
CA GLU A 38 9.12 25.55 -0.59
C GLU A 38 9.12 26.97 0.00
N VAL A 39 9.28 27.12 1.31
CA VAL A 39 9.31 28.43 1.99
C VAL A 39 10.58 29.21 1.68
N GLU A 40 11.73 28.55 1.64
CA GLU A 40 13.02 29.16 1.30
C GLU A 40 13.02 29.67 -0.16
N GLU A 41 12.48 28.88 -1.10
CA GLU A 41 12.32 29.30 -2.49
C GLU A 41 11.29 30.42 -2.70
N GLU A 42 10.22 30.42 -1.90
CA GLU A 42 9.22 31.50 -1.89
C GLU A 42 9.81 32.84 -1.46
N ASN A 43 10.74 32.81 -0.50
CA ASN A 43 11.41 34.01 -0.04
C ASN A 43 12.29 34.60 -1.15
N LEU A 44 12.99 33.75 -1.91
CA LEU A 44 13.91 34.18 -2.99
C LEU A 44 13.21 34.68 -4.27
N THR A 45 11.96 34.25 -4.52
CA THR A 45 11.24 34.56 -5.78
C THR A 45 10.04 35.49 -5.61
N ARG A 46 9.88 36.06 -4.41
CA ARG A 46 8.83 37.04 -4.11
C ARG A 46 9.07 38.31 -4.91
N TYR A 47 8.15 38.62 -5.83
CA TYR A 47 7.97 40.02 -6.24
C TYR A 47 7.32 40.75 -5.07
N GLU A 48 7.85 41.93 -4.74
CA GLU A 48 7.23 42.91 -3.84
C GLU A 48 5.71 42.97 -4.14
N SER A 49 4.93 42.37 -3.24
CA SER A 49 3.49 42.21 -3.39
C SER A 49 2.82 43.52 -2.98
N ASN A 50 2.22 44.24 -3.93
CA ASN A 50 1.20 45.28 -3.75
C ASN A 50 1.52 46.48 -2.80
N THR A 51 2.68 46.52 -2.15
CA THR A 51 3.10 47.61 -1.24
C THR A 51 4.08 48.58 -1.89
N SER A 52 4.67 48.20 -3.02
CA SER A 52 5.50 49.09 -3.82
C SER A 52 4.60 49.90 -4.75
N SER A 53 4.75 51.23 -4.68
CA SER A 53 3.98 52.23 -5.44
C SER A 53 4.16 52.17 -6.96
N ASP A 54 4.93 51.20 -7.47
CA ASP A 54 5.44 51.11 -8.84
C ASP A 54 4.80 49.97 -9.66
N GLN A 55 3.86 49.21 -9.07
CA GLN A 55 3.18 48.12 -9.77
C GLN A 55 1.97 48.65 -10.58
N PRO A 56 1.76 48.20 -11.84
CA PRO A 56 0.64 48.69 -12.66
C PRO A 56 -0.70 48.29 -12.02
N LYS A 57 -1.38 49.27 -11.39
CA LYS A 57 -2.71 49.14 -10.81
C LYS A 57 -3.64 48.40 -11.79
N GLY A 58 -4.12 47.22 -11.40
CA GLY A 58 -5.11 46.44 -12.17
C GLY A 58 -4.65 45.08 -12.69
N TRP A 59 -3.48 44.58 -12.31
CA TRP A 59 -3.01 43.22 -12.66
C TRP A 59 -2.82 42.34 -11.42
N GLU A 60 -3.25 41.10 -11.53
CA GLU A 60 -3.02 40.00 -10.58
C GLU A 60 -1.92 39.08 -11.12
N PHE A 61 -1.14 38.49 -10.22
CA PHE A 61 -0.09 37.54 -10.55
C PHE A 61 -0.26 36.24 -9.78
N LYS A 62 0.10 35.12 -10.41
CA LYS A 62 0.19 33.84 -9.73
C LYS A 62 1.36 33.01 -10.23
N ILE A 63 1.83 32.11 -9.37
CA ILE A 63 2.82 31.10 -9.71
C ILE A 63 2.14 29.74 -9.64
N LEU A 64 2.11 29.05 -10.77
CA LEU A 64 1.61 27.69 -10.88
C LEU A 64 2.78 26.71 -10.78
N ARG A 65 2.68 25.72 -9.89
CA ARG A 65 3.77 24.79 -9.55
C ARG A 65 3.43 23.35 -9.94
N THR A 66 4.45 22.53 -10.22
CA THR A 66 4.31 21.07 -10.34
C THR A 66 5.35 20.36 -9.49
N ASN A 67 4.97 19.21 -8.94
CA ASN A 67 5.86 18.39 -8.14
C ASN A 67 6.90 17.61 -8.96
N SER A 68 6.66 17.34 -10.25
CA SER A 68 7.45 16.39 -11.07
C SER A 68 8.10 17.01 -12.32
N GLY A 69 8.20 18.33 -12.40
CA GLY A 69 8.84 19.00 -13.55
C GLY A 69 8.01 18.92 -14.83
N GLY A 70 6.68 18.91 -14.67
CA GLY A 70 5.74 18.65 -15.77
C GLY A 70 5.84 19.66 -16.91
N PHE A 71 6.38 20.86 -16.67
CA PHE A 71 6.46 21.93 -17.67
C PHE A 71 7.65 21.81 -18.63
N ARG A 72 8.53 20.80 -18.43
CA ARG A 72 9.56 20.46 -19.42
C ARG A 72 8.95 20.00 -20.75
N SER A 73 7.80 19.34 -20.70
CA SER A 73 7.08 18.89 -21.89
C SER A 73 6.25 20.02 -22.50
N ARG A 74 6.53 20.37 -23.76
CA ARG A 74 5.78 21.39 -24.50
C ARG A 74 4.28 21.08 -24.57
N LYS A 75 3.89 19.80 -24.65
CA LYS A 75 2.48 19.38 -24.69
C LYS A 75 1.75 19.72 -23.38
N VAL A 76 2.42 19.54 -22.25
CA VAL A 76 1.87 19.86 -20.92
C VAL A 76 1.82 21.37 -20.76
N LEU A 77 2.89 22.09 -21.13
CA LEU A 77 2.94 23.55 -21.10
C LEU A 77 1.78 24.18 -21.90
N SER A 78 1.55 23.72 -23.14
CA SER A 78 0.48 24.25 -23.98
C SER A 78 -0.90 23.93 -23.42
N LYS A 79 -1.08 22.73 -22.87
CA LYS A 79 -2.34 22.33 -22.20
C LYS A 79 -2.62 23.22 -20.99
N VAL A 80 -1.62 23.43 -20.13
CA VAL A 80 -1.72 24.31 -18.96
C VAL A 80 -2.08 25.72 -19.40
N CYS A 81 -1.40 26.28 -20.38
CA CYS A 81 -1.70 27.63 -20.88
C CYS A 81 -3.13 27.73 -21.42
N ALA A 82 -3.63 26.69 -22.10
CA ALA A 82 -5.00 26.65 -22.62
C ALA A 82 -6.06 26.50 -21.51
N GLU A 83 -5.76 25.80 -20.42
CA GLU A 83 -6.64 25.73 -19.26
C GLU A 83 -6.65 27.06 -18.49
N GLU A 84 -5.47 27.64 -18.26
CA GLU A 84 -5.31 28.88 -17.52
C GLU A 84 -5.90 30.09 -18.27
N SER A 85 -5.82 30.09 -19.59
CA SER A 85 -6.41 31.15 -20.42
C SER A 85 -7.94 31.19 -20.34
N GLN A 86 -8.61 30.06 -20.03
CA GLN A 86 -10.06 30.03 -19.78
C GLN A 86 -10.44 30.89 -18.58
N ALA A 87 -9.57 30.94 -17.57
CA ALA A 87 -9.72 31.78 -16.38
C ALA A 87 -9.08 33.19 -16.54
N GLY A 88 -8.72 33.56 -17.78
CA GLY A 88 -8.16 34.86 -18.12
C GLY A 88 -6.68 35.03 -17.77
N TRP A 89 -5.99 33.97 -17.38
CA TRP A 89 -4.56 34.03 -17.06
C TRP A 89 -3.71 33.96 -18.33
N ILE A 90 -2.74 34.87 -18.41
CA ILE A 90 -1.80 35.01 -19.51
C ILE A 90 -0.42 34.62 -18.99
N LEU A 91 0.24 33.68 -19.66
CA LEU A 91 1.60 33.29 -19.30
C LEU A 91 2.53 34.49 -19.45
N LEU A 92 3.21 34.86 -18.37
CA LEU A 92 4.19 35.93 -18.35
C LEU A 92 5.59 35.38 -18.58
N GLU A 93 5.97 34.38 -17.80
CA GLU A 93 7.33 33.85 -17.79
C GLU A 93 7.34 32.39 -17.33
N LYS A 94 8.24 31.58 -17.89
CA LYS A 94 8.57 30.24 -17.41
C LYS A 94 9.82 30.34 -16.53
N LEU A 95 9.64 30.22 -15.21
CA LEU A 95 10.74 30.35 -14.24
C LEU A 95 11.69 29.15 -14.33
N ASP A 96 11.13 27.94 -14.40
CA ASP A 96 11.87 26.68 -14.54
C ASP A 96 10.95 25.60 -15.11
N ASP A 97 11.32 24.32 -14.98
CA ASP A 97 10.49 23.18 -15.41
C ASP A 97 9.36 22.83 -14.43
N HIS A 98 9.32 23.49 -13.26
CA HIS A 98 8.38 23.26 -12.18
C HIS A 98 7.42 24.42 -11.93
N ARG A 99 7.72 25.64 -12.38
CA ARG A 99 7.05 26.88 -12.02
C ARG A 99 6.79 27.75 -13.25
N LEU A 100 5.54 28.17 -13.39
CA LEU A 100 5.11 29.12 -14.41
C LEU A 100 4.51 30.35 -13.74
N ARG A 101 4.87 31.53 -14.21
CA ARG A 101 4.30 32.78 -13.75
C ARG A 101 3.24 33.26 -14.73
N PHE A 102 2.06 33.55 -14.22
CA PHE A 102 0.94 34.10 -14.98
C PHE A 102 0.57 35.48 -14.48
N ARG A 103 0.01 36.29 -15.37
CA ARG A 103 -0.62 37.58 -15.07
C ARG A 103 -2.06 37.60 -15.57
N ARG A 104 -2.92 38.36 -14.91
CA ARG A 104 -4.34 38.50 -15.29
C ARG A 104 -4.84 39.90 -14.95
N PRO A 105 -5.68 40.55 -15.76
CA PRO A 105 -6.30 41.81 -15.37
C PRO A 105 -7.36 41.57 -14.30
N VAL A 106 -7.46 42.46 -13.29
CA VAL A 106 -8.42 42.33 -12.17
C VAL A 106 -9.88 42.25 -12.67
N VAL A 107 -10.20 42.89 -13.80
CA VAL A 107 -11.53 42.85 -14.43
C VAL A 107 -11.95 41.43 -14.85
N ALA A 108 -11.00 40.53 -15.10
CA ALA A 108 -11.32 39.14 -15.44
C ALA A 108 -11.92 38.37 -14.25
N ARG A 109 -11.78 38.87 -13.02
CA ARG A 109 -12.30 38.25 -11.80
C ARG A 109 -13.83 38.11 -11.80
N ASP A 110 -14.53 39.02 -12.46
CA ASP A 110 -16.00 38.96 -12.57
C ASP A 110 -16.49 37.70 -13.30
N ARG A 111 -15.62 37.09 -14.11
CA ARG A 111 -15.91 35.87 -14.89
C ARG A 111 -15.43 34.58 -14.22
N ASP A 112 -14.88 34.66 -13.00
CA ASP A 112 -14.36 33.50 -12.29
C ASP A 112 -15.46 32.47 -12.00
N ASN A 113 -16.68 32.94 -11.73
CA ASN A 113 -17.84 32.06 -11.48
C ASN A 113 -18.25 31.21 -12.69
N LEU A 114 -17.82 31.57 -13.91
CA LEU A 114 -18.14 30.84 -15.14
C LEU A 114 -17.05 29.80 -15.49
N CYS A 115 -15.93 29.80 -14.77
CA CYS A 115 -14.83 28.90 -15.05
C CYS A 115 -15.08 27.51 -14.46
N LYS A 116 -14.80 26.47 -15.25
CA LYS A 116 -14.86 25.07 -14.81
C LYS A 116 -13.72 24.71 -13.84
N ILE A 117 -12.66 25.51 -13.86
CA ILE A 117 -11.41 25.29 -13.14
C ILE A 117 -11.27 26.41 -12.12
N ASP A 118 -10.78 26.07 -10.92
CA ASP A 118 -10.41 27.05 -9.90
C ASP A 118 -9.35 28.03 -10.43
N PRO A 119 -9.69 29.33 -10.62
CA PRO A 119 -8.78 30.34 -11.14
C PRO A 119 -7.54 30.57 -10.26
N TYR A 120 -7.63 30.28 -8.96
CA TYR A 120 -6.59 30.54 -7.98
C TYR A 120 -5.77 29.29 -7.63
N ARG A 121 -5.92 28.20 -8.40
CA ARG A 121 -5.07 27.01 -8.23
C ARG A 121 -3.59 27.34 -8.39
N THR A 122 -2.78 26.85 -7.45
CA THR A 122 -1.32 27.06 -7.40
C THR A 122 -0.53 25.80 -7.72
N ARG A 123 -1.19 24.63 -7.81
CA ARG A 123 -0.56 23.35 -8.15
C ARG A 123 -1.22 22.71 -9.38
N TYR A 124 -0.40 22.21 -10.29
CA TYR A 124 -0.78 21.49 -11.50
C TYR A 124 -0.18 20.09 -11.52
N GLY A 125 -1.00 19.10 -11.87
CA GLY A 125 -0.61 17.69 -11.95
C GLY A 125 -1.47 16.78 -11.08
N ILE A 126 -0.99 15.55 -10.90
CA ILE A 126 -1.66 14.55 -10.05
C ILE A 126 -1.66 15.08 -8.63
N ALA A 127 -2.84 15.17 -8.02
CA ALA A 127 -2.97 15.55 -6.62
C ALA A 127 -2.18 14.54 -5.77
N GLU A 128 -1.37 15.04 -4.83
CA GLU A 128 -0.57 14.20 -3.89
C GLU A 128 -1.42 13.13 -3.21
N ILE A 129 -2.73 13.38 -3.09
CA ILE A 129 -3.71 12.43 -2.58
C ILE A 129 -3.74 11.14 -3.41
N VAL A 130 -3.73 11.22 -4.75
CA VAL A 130 -3.79 10.03 -5.62
C VAL A 130 -2.51 9.21 -5.49
N GLU A 131 -1.36 9.87 -5.43
CA GLU A 131 -0.07 9.20 -5.18
C GLU A 131 -0.09 8.48 -3.81
N THR A 132 -0.65 9.13 -2.79
CA THR A 132 -0.80 8.54 -1.46
C THR A 132 -1.75 7.33 -1.47
N TRP A 133 -2.91 7.42 -2.12
CA TRP A 133 -3.85 6.29 -2.20
C TRP A 133 -3.27 5.10 -2.97
N THR A 134 -2.56 5.35 -4.07
CA THR A 134 -1.93 4.26 -4.84
C THR A 134 -0.88 3.51 -4.03
N THR A 135 -0.05 4.21 -3.25
CA THR A 135 0.96 3.56 -2.40
C THR A 135 0.32 2.75 -1.27
N ILE A 136 -0.75 3.24 -0.64
CA ILE A 136 -1.52 2.51 0.37
C ILE A 136 -2.12 1.22 -0.22
N ILE A 137 -2.73 1.29 -1.41
CA ILE A 137 -3.33 0.12 -2.07
C ILE A 137 -2.25 -0.93 -2.37
N VAL A 138 -1.10 -0.52 -2.92
CA VAL A 138 0.02 -1.44 -3.20
C VAL A 138 0.51 -2.11 -1.92
N LEU A 139 0.65 -1.36 -0.82
CA LEU A 139 1.04 -1.91 0.48
C LEU A 139 0.04 -2.96 0.97
N LEU A 140 -1.27 -2.69 0.86
CA LEU A 140 -2.32 -3.63 1.25
C LEU A 140 -2.31 -4.91 0.39
N VAL A 141 -2.02 -4.79 -0.91
CA VAL A 141 -1.88 -5.95 -1.80
C VAL A 141 -0.68 -6.82 -1.39
N ILE A 142 0.44 -6.22 -1.04
CA ILE A 142 1.63 -6.96 -0.58
C ILE A 142 1.33 -7.68 0.75
N MET A 143 0.71 -6.98 1.70
CA MET A 143 0.35 -7.54 3.02
C MET A 143 -0.67 -8.67 2.91
N SER A 144 -1.71 -8.49 2.07
CA SER A 144 -2.70 -9.55 1.82
C SER A 144 -2.08 -10.75 1.09
N GLY A 145 -1.20 -10.52 0.13
CA GLY A 145 -0.44 -11.58 -0.55
C GLY A 145 0.37 -12.43 0.42
N ALA A 146 1.11 -11.79 1.33
CA ALA A 146 1.89 -12.48 2.36
C ALA A 146 0.98 -13.29 3.31
N ALA A 147 -0.16 -12.75 3.72
CA ALA A 147 -1.13 -13.44 4.57
C ALA A 147 -1.72 -14.69 3.89
N ILE A 148 -2.09 -14.58 2.60
CA ILE A 148 -2.64 -15.71 1.82
C ILE A 148 -1.58 -16.81 1.65
N LEU A 149 -0.33 -16.42 1.33
CA LEU A 149 0.79 -17.36 1.22
C LEU A 149 1.07 -18.09 2.54
N GLY A 150 1.11 -17.35 3.66
CA GLY A 150 1.29 -17.93 4.99
C GLY A 150 0.15 -18.90 5.36
N PHE A 151 -1.09 -18.51 5.10
CA PHE A 151 -2.26 -19.37 5.32
C PHE A 151 -2.20 -20.66 4.49
N ALA A 152 -1.88 -20.54 3.20
CA ALA A 152 -1.77 -21.70 2.31
C ALA A 152 -0.63 -22.66 2.74
N ALA A 153 0.51 -22.12 3.18
CA ALA A 153 1.63 -22.91 3.68
C ALA A 153 1.27 -23.66 4.97
N MET A 154 0.63 -22.99 5.93
CA MET A 154 0.14 -23.62 7.17
C MET A 154 -0.90 -24.69 6.87
N ASN A 155 -1.87 -24.42 5.99
CA ASN A 155 -2.92 -25.38 5.65
C ASN A 155 -2.35 -26.68 5.05
N ARG A 156 -1.32 -26.58 4.19
CA ARG A 156 -0.60 -27.75 3.67
C ARG A 156 0.15 -28.51 4.76
N PHE A 157 0.88 -27.78 5.61
CA PHE A 157 1.69 -28.39 6.67
C PHE A 157 0.84 -29.13 7.72
N PHE A 158 -0.31 -28.57 8.12
CA PHE A 158 -1.22 -29.22 9.06
C PHE A 158 -2.00 -30.39 8.44
N GLY A 159 -2.29 -30.35 7.13
CA GLY A 159 -2.90 -31.46 6.40
C GLY A 159 -2.01 -32.71 6.38
N ASP A 160 -0.71 -32.54 6.13
CA ASP A 160 0.25 -33.65 6.11
C ASP A 160 0.55 -34.22 7.51
N TRP A 161 0.42 -33.40 8.57
CA TRP A 161 0.69 -33.86 9.94
C TRP A 161 -0.42 -34.79 10.48
N GLN A 162 -1.69 -34.56 10.12
CA GLN A 162 -2.80 -35.42 10.55
C GLN A 162 -2.78 -36.81 9.91
N THR A 163 -2.21 -36.96 8.71
CA THR A 163 -2.16 -38.28 8.04
C THR A 163 -1.06 -39.17 8.61
N ARG A 164 0.05 -38.61 9.11
CA ARG A 164 1.13 -39.38 9.75
C ARG A 164 0.80 -39.89 11.15
N SER A 165 -0.08 -39.20 11.89
CA SER A 165 -0.41 -39.59 13.27
C SER A 165 -1.32 -40.83 13.35
N LEU A 166 -2.01 -41.20 12.26
CA LEU A 166 -2.87 -42.40 12.22
C LEU A 166 -2.13 -43.68 11.79
N GLN A 167 -1.03 -43.57 11.04
CA GLN A 167 -0.29 -44.74 10.52
C GLN A 167 0.56 -45.45 11.59
N ASN A 168 0.88 -44.79 12.71
CA ASN A 168 1.77 -45.31 13.76
C ASN A 168 1.05 -45.96 14.95
N ALA A 169 -0.24 -46.27 14.85
CA ALA A 169 -0.93 -47.04 15.88
C ALA A 169 -0.37 -48.49 15.90
N PRO A 170 0.18 -48.98 17.03
CA PRO A 170 0.71 -50.33 17.10
C PRO A 170 -0.42 -51.34 16.92
N ARG A 171 -0.20 -52.30 16.01
CA ARG A 171 -1.11 -53.42 15.73
C ARG A 171 -1.03 -54.43 16.89
N THR A 172 -1.67 -54.12 18.02
CA THR A 172 -1.82 -55.04 19.15
C THR A 172 -3.01 -55.96 18.90
N GLY A 173 -2.75 -57.25 18.62
CA GLY A 173 -3.86 -58.20 18.46
C GLY A 173 -3.53 -59.66 18.13
N ASP A 174 -2.29 -60.14 18.24
CA ASP A 174 -1.99 -61.57 18.12
C ASP A 174 -1.57 -62.14 19.47
N ASN A 175 -2.54 -62.46 20.33
CA ASN A 175 -2.36 -63.30 21.51
C ASN A 175 -3.43 -64.39 21.50
N ASN A 176 -3.22 -65.42 20.68
CA ASN A 176 -4.02 -66.64 20.71
C ASN A 176 -3.17 -67.76 21.33
N VAL A 177 -3.12 -67.82 22.65
CA VAL A 177 -2.59 -68.98 23.38
C VAL A 177 -3.52 -69.26 24.57
N ILE A 178 -3.86 -70.54 24.70
CA ILE A 178 -4.51 -71.22 25.83
C ILE A 178 -6.06 -71.22 25.84
N ARG A 179 -6.64 -72.25 25.21
CA ARG A 179 -7.65 -73.13 25.82
C ARG A 179 -7.66 -74.47 25.08
N GLN A 180 -6.79 -75.37 25.51
CA GLN A 180 -6.84 -76.80 25.16
C GLN A 180 -7.73 -77.49 26.22
N PRO A 181 -8.83 -78.18 25.87
CA PRO A 181 -9.59 -78.98 26.83
C PRO A 181 -8.92 -80.34 27.05
N PRO A 182 -8.96 -80.92 28.27
CA PRO A 182 -8.42 -82.26 28.51
C PRO A 182 -9.33 -83.33 27.89
N SER A 183 -8.75 -84.19 27.05
CA SER A 183 -9.41 -85.37 26.49
C SER A 183 -9.63 -86.46 27.54
N PRO A 184 -10.81 -87.10 27.59
CA PRO A 184 -11.00 -88.34 28.33
C PRO A 184 -10.68 -89.58 27.49
N ASN A 185 -10.15 -90.55 28.22
CA ASN A 185 -9.62 -91.86 27.85
C ASN A 185 -10.69 -92.81 27.25
N VAL A 186 -10.47 -93.39 26.05
CA VAL A 186 -11.18 -94.60 25.59
C VAL A 186 -10.22 -95.51 24.81
N SER A 187 -10.14 -96.77 25.27
CA SER A 187 -9.31 -97.88 24.78
C SER A 187 -9.93 -98.59 23.54
N PRO A 188 -9.22 -99.56 22.91
CA PRO A 188 -9.19 -99.74 21.45
C PRO A 188 -10.23 -100.74 20.89
N ARG A 189 -10.47 -100.69 19.56
CA ARG A 189 -11.22 -101.71 18.81
C ARG A 189 -10.52 -102.04 17.46
N PRO A 190 -10.53 -103.31 16.99
CA PRO A 190 -9.43 -103.88 16.21
C PRO A 190 -9.69 -104.10 14.70
N THR A 191 -8.58 -104.29 13.98
CA THR A 191 -8.32 -105.15 12.78
C THR A 191 -9.20 -105.03 11.53
N ALA A 192 -8.57 -104.78 10.36
CA ALA A 192 -8.30 -105.74 9.26
C ALA A 192 -7.91 -104.98 7.94
N PRO A 193 -7.56 -105.62 6.80
CA PRO A 193 -6.20 -105.65 6.23
C PRO A 193 -6.11 -105.06 4.79
N PRO A 194 -4.94 -105.10 4.10
CA PRO A 194 -4.69 -104.32 2.89
C PRO A 194 -5.04 -105.06 1.59
N GLN A 195 -5.29 -104.29 0.53
CA GLN A 195 -5.04 -104.65 -0.87
C GLN A 195 -4.32 -103.50 -1.57
#